data_AF-A0A4Q0VIZ3-F1
#
_entry.id   AF-A0A4Q0VIZ3-F1
#
_cell.length_a   1.000
_cell.length_b   1.000
_cell.length_c   1.000
_cell.angle_alpha   90.00
_cell.angle_beta   90.00
_cell.angle_gamma   90.00
#
_symmetry.space_group_name_H-M   'P 1'
#
loop_
_entity.id
_entity.type
_entity.pdbx_description
1 polymer ?
#
loop_
_entity_poly.entity_id
_entity_poly.type
_entity_poly.pdbx_seq_one_letter_code
_entity_poly.pdbx_strand_id
1 'polypeptide(L)'
;MSDPDTTKLKFAQELNRMLQTTPLAQIRVVTLCRRCGTVPQTFYYHFHDKYALVAWIFLTDFASVYADQDPAFTVARITQNLERIARHKTLYRRAYTVDTQNAINRYIQRFNVETATTALQATTGHPATAAQILRIKYHSYGTMGLFAEWLTDTGNVALRDLATLQYQQAPAFLKRAYAAYPFTKNDLFKRPL
;
A
#
# COMPACT_ATOMS: atom_id res chain seq x y z
N MET A 1 14.86 12.24 20.88
CA MET A 1 13.66 11.61 20.29
C MET A 1 13.94 11.49 18.80
N SER A 2 13.95 10.28 18.24
CA SER A 2 14.11 10.08 16.79
C SER A 2 12.90 10.67 16.06
N ASP A 3 13.15 11.31 14.91
CA ASP A 3 12.12 11.76 13.97
C ASP A 3 11.08 10.63 13.77
N PRO A 4 9.75 10.91 13.86
CA PRO A 4 8.70 9.93 13.64
C PRO A 4 8.92 9.05 12.41
N ASP A 5 9.45 9.61 11.32
CA ASP A 5 9.70 8.86 10.09
C ASP A 5 10.92 7.95 10.21
N THR A 6 11.95 8.35 10.96
CA THR A 6 13.12 7.51 11.26
C THR A 6 12.74 6.29 12.11
N THR A 7 11.82 6.45 13.06
CA THR A 7 11.37 5.34 13.93
C THR A 7 10.53 4.33 13.16
N LYS A 8 9.60 4.79 12.31
CA LYS A 8 8.82 3.91 11.43
C LYS A 8 9.70 3.12 10.47
N LEU A 9 10.69 3.77 9.87
CA LEU A 9 11.69 3.11 9.00
C LEU A 9 12.49 2.04 9.76
N LYS A 10 12.88 2.30 11.01
CA LYS A 10 13.58 1.32 11.85
C LYS A 10 12.75 0.05 12.05
N PHE A 11 11.45 0.20 12.34
CA PHE A 11 10.55 -0.94 12.45
C PHE A 11 10.37 -1.68 11.12
N ALA A 12 10.21 -0.97 10.00
CA ALA A 12 10.08 -1.58 8.69
C ALA A 12 11.31 -2.41 8.29
N GLN A 13 12.51 -1.85 8.51
CA GLN A 13 13.76 -2.55 8.23
C GLN A 13 13.92 -3.80 9.09
N GLU A 14 13.62 -3.72 10.39
CA GLU A 14 13.76 -4.87 11.27
C GLU A 14 12.68 -5.93 11.01
N LEU A 15 11.44 -5.53 10.70
CA LEU A 15 10.40 -6.46 10.27
C LEU A 15 10.84 -7.23 9.01
N ASN A 16 11.43 -6.54 8.03
CA ASN A 16 11.95 -7.19 6.83
C ASN A 16 13.03 -8.24 7.14
N ARG A 17 13.94 -7.95 8.09
CA ARG A 17 14.96 -8.91 8.55
C ARG A 17 14.33 -10.10 9.24
N MET A 18 13.35 -9.89 10.12
CA MET A 18 12.64 -10.97 10.82
C MET A 18 11.88 -11.88 9.85
N LEU A 19 11.27 -11.30 8.81
CA LEU A 19 10.57 -12.06 7.77
C LEU A 19 11.50 -13.01 7.02
N GLN A 20 12.83 -12.80 7.01
CA GLN A 20 13.78 -13.72 6.38
C GLN A 20 13.84 -15.11 7.05
N THR A 21 13.35 -15.24 8.29
CA THR A 21 13.37 -16.51 9.03
C THR A 21 12.03 -16.86 9.68
N THR A 22 11.15 -15.89 9.89
CA THR A 22 9.92 -16.07 10.67
C THR A 22 8.71 -15.56 9.90
N PRO A 23 7.67 -16.38 9.68
CA PRO A 23 6.43 -15.93 9.05
C PRO A 23 5.79 -14.77 9.81
N LEU A 24 5.15 -13.83 9.10
CA LEU A 24 4.58 -12.64 9.72
C LEU A 24 3.63 -12.97 10.87
N ALA A 25 2.77 -13.99 10.72
CA ALA A 25 1.83 -14.45 11.75
C ALA A 25 2.51 -14.74 13.11
N GLN A 26 3.74 -15.27 13.09
CA GLN A 26 4.49 -15.64 14.30
C GLN A 26 5.33 -14.48 14.88
N ILE A 27 5.55 -13.40 14.14
CA ILE A 27 6.28 -12.23 14.63
C ILE A 27 5.46 -11.53 15.71
N ARG A 28 6.03 -11.38 16.92
CA ARG A 28 5.42 -10.62 18.01
C ARG A 28 5.96 -9.18 18.02
N VAL A 29 5.06 -8.20 18.18
CA VAL A 29 5.42 -6.77 18.24
C VAL A 29 6.47 -6.50 19.34
N VAL A 30 6.33 -7.14 20.50
CA VAL A 30 7.31 -7.01 21.60
C VAL A 30 8.71 -7.45 21.18
N THR A 31 8.82 -8.54 20.41
CA THR A 31 10.12 -9.03 19.90
C THR A 31 10.71 -8.08 18.88
N LEU A 32 9.88 -7.53 17.97
CA LEU A 32 10.28 -6.51 17.01
C LEU A 32 10.82 -5.27 17.73
N CYS A 33 10.09 -4.75 18.72
CA CYS A 33 10.50 -3.58 19.50
C CYS A 33 11.82 -3.82 20.22
N ARG A 34 11.98 -4.98 20.87
CA ARG A 34 13.24 -5.35 21.54
C ARG A 34 14.43 -5.34 20.59
N ARG A 35 14.27 -5.87 19.37
CA ARG A 35 15.33 -5.86 18.33
C ARG A 35 15.61 -4.45 17.81
N CYS A 36 14.61 -3.59 17.77
CA CYS A 36 14.78 -2.16 17.47
C CYS A 36 15.31 -1.34 18.67
N GLY A 37 15.51 -1.92 19.85
CA GLY A 37 15.89 -1.16 21.05
C GLY A 37 14.82 -0.15 21.48
N THR A 38 13.54 -0.48 21.29
CA THR A 38 12.38 0.34 21.67
C THR A 38 11.41 -0.45 22.56
N VAL A 39 10.42 0.24 23.12
CA VAL A 39 9.33 -0.39 23.87
C VAL A 39 8.07 -0.54 23.00
N PRO A 40 7.15 -1.48 23.31
CA PRO A 40 5.91 -1.68 22.55
C PRO A 40 5.06 -0.40 22.40
N GLN A 41 5.05 0.47 23.41
CA GLN A 41 4.33 1.75 23.38
C GLN A 41 4.81 2.64 22.23
N THR A 42 6.12 2.63 21.92
CA THR A 42 6.69 3.37 20.78
C THR A 42 6.18 2.81 19.45
N PHE A 43 6.00 1.50 19.34
CA PHE A 43 5.41 0.90 18.15
C PHE A 43 3.94 1.27 18.01
N TYR A 44 3.16 1.12 19.08
CA TYR A 44 1.72 1.40 19.07
C TYR A 44 1.38 2.87 18.92
N TYR A 45 2.32 3.77 19.20
CA TYR A 45 2.21 5.18 18.83
C TYR A 45 2.15 5.39 17.30
N HIS A 46 2.76 4.50 16.52
CA HIS A 46 2.84 4.61 15.06
C HIS A 46 1.93 3.65 14.30
N PHE A 47 1.73 2.44 14.82
CA PHE A 47 1.02 1.36 14.14
C PHE A 47 0.12 0.59 15.10
N HIS A 48 -1.12 0.36 14.70
CA HIS A 48 -2.05 -0.46 15.50
C HIS A 48 -1.54 -1.90 15.68
N ASP A 49 -0.97 -2.48 14.62
CA ASP A 49 -0.40 -3.82 14.64
C ASP A 49 0.69 -3.98 13.54
N LYS A 50 1.28 -5.17 13.46
CA LYS A 50 2.31 -5.50 12.46
C LYS A 50 1.80 -5.51 11.02
N TYR A 51 0.49 -5.67 10.78
CA TYR A 51 -0.09 -5.62 9.43
C TYR A 51 -0.23 -4.18 8.95
N ALA A 52 -0.56 -3.26 9.86
CA ALA A 52 -0.53 -1.81 9.60
C ALA A 52 0.88 -1.34 9.19
N LEU A 53 1.93 -1.87 9.84
CA LEU A 53 3.32 -1.60 9.43
C LEU A 53 3.60 -2.11 8.00
N VAL A 54 3.16 -3.32 7.63
CA VAL A 54 3.32 -3.82 6.26
C VAL A 54 2.58 -2.93 5.25
N ALA A 55 1.34 -2.56 5.54
CA ALA A 55 0.55 -1.64 4.72
C ALA A 55 1.22 -0.25 4.60
N TRP A 56 1.90 0.21 5.64
CA TRP A 56 2.68 1.45 5.58
C TRP A 56 3.85 1.34 4.61
N ILE A 57 4.55 0.20 4.56
CA ILE A 57 5.62 -0.02 3.58
C ILE A 57 5.03 0.06 2.15
N PHE A 58 3.87 -0.56 1.88
CA PHE A 58 3.18 -0.40 0.59
C PHE A 58 2.86 1.06 0.26
N LEU A 59 2.42 1.83 1.24
CA LEU A 59 2.15 3.27 1.07
C LEU A 59 3.43 4.04 0.74
N THR A 60 4.57 3.70 1.37
CA THR A 60 5.86 4.33 1.02
C THR A 60 6.28 4.05 -0.42
N ASP A 61 6.04 2.84 -0.92
CA ASP A 61 6.32 2.50 -2.32
C ASP A 61 5.41 3.28 -3.27
N PHE A 62 4.11 3.41 -2.95
CA PHE A 62 3.17 4.25 -3.69
C PHE A 62 3.60 5.73 -3.70
N ALA A 63 3.89 6.29 -2.53
CA ALA A 63 4.31 7.68 -2.39
C ALA A 63 5.59 7.98 -3.18
N SER A 64 6.51 7.01 -3.29
CA SER A 64 7.75 7.18 -4.06
C SER A 64 7.53 7.38 -5.57
N VAL A 65 6.34 7.05 -6.08
CA VAL A 65 5.99 7.14 -7.51
C VAL A 65 5.03 8.27 -7.82
N TYR A 66 4.09 8.53 -6.91
CA TYR A 66 2.99 9.48 -7.12
C TYR A 66 3.09 10.77 -6.32
N ALA A 67 3.73 10.75 -5.15
CA ALA A 67 3.72 11.90 -4.26
C ALA A 67 4.69 12.99 -4.76
N ASP A 68 4.23 14.24 -4.71
CA ASP A 68 4.98 15.42 -5.09
C ASP A 68 5.48 15.34 -6.56
N GLN A 69 4.71 14.66 -7.41
CA GLN A 69 4.93 14.52 -8.86
C GLN A 69 3.75 15.11 -9.62
N ASP A 70 3.95 15.40 -10.91
CA ASP A 70 2.84 15.78 -11.79
C ASP A 70 1.76 14.68 -11.82
N PRO A 71 0.47 15.05 -11.67
CA PRO A 71 -0.63 14.10 -11.73
C PRO A 71 -0.59 13.28 -13.02
N ALA A 72 -0.53 11.96 -12.87
CA ALA A 72 -0.52 11.05 -14.00
C ALA A 72 -1.10 9.71 -13.61
N PHE A 73 -2.11 9.26 -14.36
CA PHE A 73 -2.61 7.90 -14.29
C PHE A 73 -2.44 7.24 -15.65
N THR A 74 -1.28 6.61 -15.85
CA THR A 74 -0.91 5.97 -17.12
C THR A 74 -0.37 4.58 -16.86
N VAL A 75 -0.38 3.71 -17.87
CA VAL A 75 0.21 2.37 -17.79
C VAL A 75 1.67 2.42 -17.33
N ALA A 76 2.45 3.40 -17.83
CA ALA A 76 3.85 3.56 -17.44
C ALA A 76 4.00 3.89 -15.94
N ARG A 77 3.20 4.82 -15.42
CA ARG A 77 3.23 5.20 -13.99
C ARG A 77 2.78 4.05 -13.10
N ILE A 78 1.75 3.31 -13.51
CA ILE A 78 1.28 2.13 -12.78
C ILE A 78 2.35 1.02 -12.81
N THR A 79 3.00 0.79 -13.95
CA THR A 79 4.10 -0.18 -14.08
C THR A 79 5.24 0.17 -13.12
N GLN A 80 5.66 1.45 -13.10
CA GLN A 80 6.69 1.93 -12.17
C GLN A 80 6.31 1.69 -10.70
N ASN A 81 5.04 1.90 -10.34
CA ASN A 81 4.53 1.61 -9.00
C ASN A 81 4.62 0.11 -8.67
N LEU A 82 4.15 -0.76 -9.58
CA LEU A 82 4.26 -2.20 -9.38
C LEU A 82 5.71 -2.67 -9.28
N GLU A 83 6.62 -2.09 -10.07
CA GLU A 83 8.06 -2.36 -9.98
C GLU A 83 8.66 -1.93 -8.64
N ARG A 84 8.23 -0.79 -8.08
CA ARG A 84 8.67 -0.35 -6.74
C ARG A 84 8.25 -1.35 -5.68
N ILE A 85 6.98 -1.73 -5.67
CA ILE A 85 6.45 -2.73 -4.74
C ILE A 85 7.17 -4.08 -4.95
N ALA A 86 7.46 -4.45 -6.19
CA ALA A 86 8.21 -5.67 -6.53
C ALA A 86 9.66 -5.68 -6.02
N ARG A 87 10.31 -4.53 -5.76
CA ARG A 87 11.64 -4.52 -5.12
C ARG A 87 11.61 -5.12 -3.72
N HIS A 88 10.46 -5.04 -3.05
CA HIS A 88 10.19 -5.70 -1.78
C HIS A 88 9.47 -7.05 -1.95
N LYS A 89 9.52 -7.69 -3.14
CA LYS A 89 8.81 -8.95 -3.44
C LYS A 89 9.04 -10.04 -2.40
N THR A 90 10.27 -10.22 -1.90
CA THR A 90 10.56 -11.21 -0.84
C THR A 90 9.85 -10.88 0.46
N LEU A 91 9.83 -9.60 0.88
CA LEU A 91 9.09 -9.15 2.05
C LEU A 91 7.61 -9.44 1.87
N TYR A 92 7.03 -9.01 0.75
CA TYR A 92 5.60 -9.14 0.51
C TYR A 92 5.18 -10.59 0.36
N ARG A 93 5.90 -11.43 -0.40
CA ARG A 93 5.62 -12.87 -0.51
C ARG A 93 5.59 -13.57 0.85
N ARG A 94 6.45 -13.16 1.79
CA ARG A 94 6.50 -13.74 3.13
C ARG A 94 5.50 -13.13 4.10
N ALA A 95 5.07 -11.89 3.84
CA ALA A 95 4.06 -11.19 4.62
C ALA A 95 2.62 -11.52 4.17
N TYR A 96 2.41 -11.81 2.88
CA TYR A 96 1.15 -12.18 2.24
C TYR A 96 1.00 -13.71 2.20
N THR A 97 0.76 -14.31 3.36
CA THR A 97 0.37 -15.72 3.47
C THR A 97 -1.14 -15.83 3.59
N VAL A 98 -1.71 -17.03 3.40
CA VAL A 98 -3.16 -17.28 3.55
C VAL A 98 -3.69 -16.72 4.88
N ASP A 99 -2.94 -16.87 5.96
CA ASP A 99 -3.35 -16.45 7.31
C ASP A 99 -3.28 -14.93 7.54
N THR A 100 -2.52 -14.19 6.72
CA THR A 100 -2.19 -12.78 6.96
C THR A 100 -2.67 -11.84 5.85
N GLN A 101 -2.95 -12.37 4.67
CA GLN A 101 -3.38 -11.62 3.49
C GLN A 101 -4.64 -10.79 3.77
N ASN A 102 -5.64 -11.36 4.45
CA ASN A 102 -6.87 -10.64 4.76
C ASN A 102 -6.64 -9.44 5.68
N ALA A 103 -5.75 -9.57 6.66
CA ALA A 103 -5.44 -8.48 7.58
C ALA A 103 -4.72 -7.33 6.86
N ILE A 104 -3.73 -7.63 6.02
CA ILE A 104 -3.01 -6.61 5.25
C ILE A 104 -3.93 -5.97 4.21
N ASN A 105 -4.74 -6.78 3.51
CA ASN A 105 -5.68 -6.29 2.51
C ASN A 105 -6.69 -5.30 3.08
N ARG A 106 -7.11 -5.45 4.35
CA ARG A 106 -8.00 -4.46 4.99
C ARG A 106 -7.38 -3.07 5.04
N TYR A 107 -6.10 -2.97 5.42
CA TYR A 107 -5.38 -1.70 5.49
C TYR A 107 -5.16 -1.10 4.09
N ILE A 108 -4.68 -1.90 3.13
CA ILE A 108 -4.45 -1.44 1.76
C ILE A 108 -5.76 -1.03 1.08
N GLN A 109 -6.84 -1.79 1.27
CA GLN A 109 -8.14 -1.46 0.69
C GLN A 109 -8.68 -0.15 1.25
N ARG A 110 -8.54 0.07 2.57
CA ARG A 110 -8.91 1.33 3.19
C ARG A 110 -8.11 2.49 2.58
N PHE A 111 -6.80 2.34 2.46
CA PHE A 111 -5.94 3.32 1.80
C PHE A 111 -6.40 3.60 0.36
N ASN A 112 -6.54 2.57 -0.49
CA ASN A 112 -6.94 2.73 -1.89
C ASN A 112 -8.29 3.43 -2.04
N VAL A 113 -9.27 3.10 -1.21
CA VAL A 113 -10.60 3.73 -1.23
C VAL A 113 -10.51 5.19 -0.77
N GLU A 114 -9.81 5.46 0.34
CA GLU A 114 -9.64 6.83 0.84
C GLU A 114 -8.96 7.71 -0.22
N THR A 115 -7.82 7.28 -0.77
CA THR A 115 -7.09 7.98 -1.83
C THR A 115 -7.95 8.24 -3.06
N ALA A 116 -8.72 7.25 -3.51
CA ALA A 116 -9.63 7.39 -4.64
C ALA A 116 -10.75 8.40 -4.36
N THR A 117 -11.36 8.34 -3.18
CA THR A 117 -12.46 9.24 -2.81
C THR A 117 -11.98 10.68 -2.60
N THR A 118 -10.80 10.87 -2.02
CA THR A 118 -10.17 12.19 -1.88
C THR A 118 -9.86 12.80 -3.25
N ALA A 119 -9.23 12.04 -4.15
CA ALA A 119 -8.95 12.51 -5.50
C ALA A 119 -10.23 12.86 -6.26
N LEU A 120 -11.28 12.05 -6.12
CA LEU A 120 -12.57 12.31 -6.74
C LEU A 120 -13.24 13.56 -6.19
N GLN A 121 -13.23 13.75 -4.87
CA GLN A 121 -13.80 14.93 -4.23
C GLN A 121 -13.05 16.20 -4.63
N ALA A 122 -11.72 16.16 -4.66
CA ALA A 122 -10.91 17.30 -5.08
C ALA A 122 -11.14 17.70 -6.54
N THR A 123 -11.40 16.72 -7.43
CA THR A 123 -11.58 16.96 -8.87
C THR A 123 -13.01 17.28 -9.27
N THR A 124 -14.01 16.83 -8.51
CA THR A 124 -15.43 17.05 -8.82
C THR A 124 -16.12 18.05 -7.92
N GLY A 125 -15.52 18.43 -6.79
CA GLY A 125 -16.14 19.26 -5.75
C GLY A 125 -17.16 18.52 -4.88
N HIS A 126 -17.43 17.23 -5.15
CA HIS A 126 -18.47 16.46 -4.46
C HIS A 126 -17.92 15.16 -3.87
N PRO A 127 -18.42 14.72 -2.70
CA PRO A 127 -18.10 13.40 -2.16
C PRO A 127 -18.46 12.28 -3.14
N ALA A 128 -17.71 11.19 -3.09
CA ALA A 128 -18.01 10.00 -3.87
C ALA A 128 -19.39 9.42 -3.49
N THR A 129 -20.22 9.13 -4.47
CA THR A 129 -21.49 8.42 -4.27
C THR A 129 -21.27 6.98 -3.82
N ALA A 130 -22.27 6.37 -3.19
CA ALA A 130 -22.19 4.96 -2.79
C ALA A 130 -21.85 4.02 -3.97
N ALA A 131 -22.43 4.28 -5.15
CA ALA A 131 -22.13 3.52 -6.37
C ALA A 131 -20.67 3.69 -6.83
N GLN A 132 -20.12 4.90 -6.76
CA GLN A 132 -18.70 5.14 -7.07
C GLN A 132 -17.79 4.42 -6.08
N ILE A 133 -18.11 4.45 -4.79
CA ILE A 133 -17.35 3.75 -3.75
C ILE A 133 -17.33 2.23 -4.01
N LEU A 134 -18.47 1.63 -4.37
CA LEU A 134 -18.53 0.20 -4.72
C LEU A 134 -17.66 -0.13 -5.94
N ARG A 135 -17.66 0.73 -6.97
CA ARG A 135 -16.82 0.55 -8.16
C ARG A 135 -15.33 0.72 -7.88
N ILE A 136 -14.95 1.67 -7.00
CA ILE A 136 -13.58 1.83 -6.51
C ILE A 136 -13.16 0.56 -5.76
N LYS A 137 -14.01 0.07 -4.85
CA LYS A 137 -13.74 -1.15 -4.07
C LYS A 137 -13.55 -2.35 -4.98
N TYR A 138 -14.46 -2.57 -5.92
CA TYR A 138 -14.40 -3.66 -6.89
C TYR A 138 -13.10 -3.63 -7.70
N HIS A 139 -12.76 -2.46 -8.25
CA HIS A 139 -11.52 -2.27 -8.99
C HIS A 139 -10.28 -2.59 -8.12
N SER A 140 -10.24 -2.07 -6.89
CA SER A 140 -9.15 -2.31 -5.94
C SER A 140 -9.03 -3.78 -5.51
N TYR A 141 -10.15 -4.48 -5.30
CA TYR A 141 -10.12 -5.91 -4.99
C TYR A 141 -9.54 -6.73 -6.15
N GLY A 142 -9.95 -6.43 -7.38
CA GLY A 142 -9.41 -7.11 -8.57
C GLY A 142 -7.91 -6.90 -8.73
N THR A 143 -7.42 -5.67 -8.56
CA THR A 143 -5.99 -5.36 -8.68
C THR A 143 -5.17 -5.98 -7.56
N MET A 144 -5.65 -5.91 -6.31
CA MET A 144 -4.98 -6.52 -5.16
C MET A 144 -4.95 -8.05 -5.25
N GLY A 145 -6.01 -8.68 -5.76
CA GLY A 145 -6.05 -10.13 -5.97
C GLY A 145 -4.99 -10.59 -6.97
N LEU A 146 -4.99 -10.00 -8.17
CA LEU A 146 -4.01 -10.32 -9.21
C LEU A 146 -2.57 -9.99 -8.79
N PHE A 147 -2.38 -8.90 -8.05
CA PHE A 147 -1.05 -8.55 -7.53
C PHE A 147 -0.57 -9.52 -6.45
N ALA A 148 -1.45 -9.95 -5.55
CA ALA A 148 -1.12 -10.97 -4.56
C ALA A 148 -0.75 -12.31 -5.21
N GLU A 149 -1.50 -12.71 -6.24
CA GLU A 149 -1.17 -13.88 -7.06
C GLU A 149 0.21 -13.73 -7.71
N TRP A 150 0.52 -12.58 -8.32
CA TRP A 150 1.83 -12.30 -8.92
C TRP A 150 3.00 -12.30 -7.92
N LEU A 151 2.74 -11.96 -6.65
CA LEU A 151 3.73 -12.03 -5.58
C LEU A 151 4.08 -13.49 -5.21
N THR A 152 3.09 -14.39 -5.28
CA THR A 152 3.19 -15.78 -4.84
C THR A 152 3.48 -16.77 -5.96
N ASP A 153 2.97 -16.51 -7.16
CA ASP A 153 3.04 -17.36 -8.33
C ASP A 153 3.85 -16.67 -9.43
N THR A 154 4.77 -17.43 -10.03
CA THR A 154 5.70 -16.99 -11.07
C THR A 154 5.15 -17.22 -12.47
N GLY A 155 3.83 -17.21 -12.64
CA GLY A 155 3.24 -17.10 -13.97
C GLY A 155 3.93 -15.96 -14.74
N ASN A 156 4.23 -16.19 -16.03
CA ASN A 156 4.97 -15.30 -16.95
C ASN A 156 4.32 -13.93 -17.20
N VAL A 157 3.40 -13.48 -16.35
CA VAL A 157 2.70 -12.21 -16.48
C VAL A 157 3.66 -11.08 -16.14
N ALA A 158 3.96 -10.25 -17.14
CA ALA A 158 4.79 -9.08 -16.92
C ALA A 158 4.04 -8.04 -16.06
N LEU A 159 4.76 -7.29 -15.23
CA LEU A 159 4.17 -6.19 -14.46
C LEU A 159 3.47 -5.16 -15.35
N ARG A 160 3.97 -4.98 -16.58
CA ARG A 160 3.35 -4.12 -17.59
C ARG A 160 1.96 -4.63 -18.03
N ASP A 161 1.74 -5.93 -18.08
CA ASP A 161 0.44 -6.51 -18.46
C ASP A 161 -0.57 -6.28 -17.33
N LEU A 162 -0.16 -6.51 -16.08
CA LEU A 162 -0.97 -6.17 -14.90
C LEU A 162 -1.31 -4.67 -14.86
N ALA A 163 -0.33 -3.80 -15.11
CA ALA A 163 -0.54 -2.36 -15.16
C ALA A 163 -1.49 -1.95 -16.30
N THR A 164 -1.39 -2.61 -17.46
CA THR A 164 -2.27 -2.38 -18.61
C THR A 164 -3.69 -2.76 -18.27
N LEU A 165 -3.91 -3.94 -17.68
CA LEU A 165 -5.23 -4.39 -17.26
C LEU A 165 -5.81 -3.47 -16.16
N GLN A 166 -5.01 -3.12 -15.15
CA GLN A 166 -5.39 -2.18 -14.11
C GLN A 166 -5.82 -0.84 -14.71
N TYR A 167 -5.04 -0.29 -15.63
CA TYR A 167 -5.43 0.94 -16.31
C TYR A 167 -6.73 0.74 -17.10
N GLN A 168 -6.83 -0.26 -17.97
CA GLN A 168 -7.99 -0.46 -18.83
C GLN A 168 -9.29 -0.61 -18.03
N GLN A 169 -9.27 -1.42 -16.96
CA GLN A 169 -10.44 -1.74 -16.13
C GLN A 169 -10.77 -0.68 -15.07
N ALA A 170 -9.92 0.34 -14.88
CA ALA A 170 -10.24 1.43 -13.97
C ALA A 170 -11.49 2.21 -14.44
N PRO A 171 -12.45 2.51 -13.55
CA PRO A 171 -13.61 3.33 -13.90
C PRO A 171 -13.19 4.68 -14.49
N ALA A 172 -13.91 5.16 -15.51
CA ALA A 172 -13.57 6.41 -16.21
C ALA A 172 -13.46 7.62 -15.26
N PHE A 173 -14.33 7.70 -14.24
CA PHE A 173 -14.26 8.77 -13.24
C PHE A 173 -12.98 8.69 -12.39
N LEU A 174 -12.51 7.48 -12.08
CA LEU A 174 -11.31 7.25 -11.29
C LEU A 174 -10.06 7.61 -12.10
N LYS A 175 -10.03 7.23 -13.40
CA LYS A 175 -8.97 7.65 -14.33
C LYS A 175 -8.82 9.16 -14.37
N ARG A 176 -9.94 9.87 -14.55
CA ARG A 176 -9.95 11.35 -14.58
C ARG A 176 -9.49 11.94 -13.26
N ALA A 177 -9.99 11.42 -12.14
CA ALA A 177 -9.60 11.89 -10.82
C ALA A 177 -8.08 11.74 -10.58
N TYR A 178 -7.52 10.56 -10.83
CA TYR A 178 -6.09 10.31 -10.64
C TYR A 178 -5.18 11.01 -11.65
N ALA A 179 -5.68 11.29 -12.85
CA ALA A 179 -4.93 12.07 -13.84
C ALA A 179 -4.88 13.58 -13.52
N ALA A 180 -5.73 14.07 -12.61
CA ALA A 180 -5.81 15.49 -12.26
C ALA A 180 -5.43 15.80 -10.81
N TYR A 181 -5.38 14.80 -9.92
CA TYR A 181 -5.13 15.02 -8.51
C TYR A 181 -3.63 14.96 -8.15
N PRO A 182 -3.03 16.06 -7.63
CA PRO A 182 -1.64 16.08 -7.19
C PRO A 182 -1.53 15.44 -5.80
N PHE A 183 -1.06 14.20 -5.76
CA PHE A 183 -0.78 13.55 -4.48
C PHE A 183 0.39 14.25 -3.79
N THR A 184 0.25 14.56 -2.50
CA THR A 184 1.37 15.04 -1.68
C THR A 184 1.74 14.01 -0.64
N LYS A 185 3.00 13.98 -0.20
CA LYS A 185 3.39 13.10 0.93
C LYS A 185 2.58 13.40 2.17
N ASN A 186 2.34 14.69 2.43
CA ASN A 186 1.56 15.09 3.59
C ASN A 186 0.16 14.47 3.55
N ASP A 187 -0.55 14.56 2.43
CA ASP A 187 -1.90 13.99 2.30
C ASP A 187 -1.92 12.47 2.45
N LEU A 188 -0.94 11.78 1.87
CA LEU A 188 -0.84 10.33 1.94
C LEU A 188 -0.54 9.81 3.35
N PHE A 189 0.28 10.52 4.13
CA PHE A 189 0.71 10.10 5.47
C PHE A 189 0.00 10.80 6.62
N LYS A 190 -0.96 11.70 6.35
CA LYS A 190 -1.71 12.45 7.37
C LYS A 190 -2.54 11.55 8.29
N ARG A 191 -2.94 10.37 7.82
CA ARG A 191 -3.85 9.48 8.54
C ARG A 191 -3.10 8.27 9.11
N PRO A 192 -3.32 7.91 10.38
CA PRO A 192 -2.75 6.70 10.93
C PRO A 192 -3.35 5.47 10.22
N LEU A 193 -2.47 4.52 9.90
CA LEU A 193 -2.83 3.21 9.39
C LEU A 193 -3.30 2.32 10.54
#